data_AF-A0A3D1YP52-F1
#
_entry.id   AF-A0A3D1YP52-F1
#
_cell.length_a   1.000
_cell.length_b   1.000
_cell.length_c   1.000
_cell.angle_alpha   90.00
_cell.angle_beta   90.00
_cell.angle_gamma   90.00
#
_symmetry.space_group_name_H-M   'P 1'
#
loop_
_entity.id
_entity.type
_entity.pdbx_description
1 polymer ?
#
loop_
_entity_poly.entity_id
_entity_poly.type
_entity_poly.pdbx_seq_one_letter_code
_entity_poly.pdbx_strand_id
1 'polypeptide(L)'
;MNLIAAQDEAPHRKLCTDCGVSRTDDPGRCGYACQFINPDYPRLEQRAHGRLRGTEGDIEPFFGVIEEMHQAALKPARQGAQWTGITTRLGEALLASGEVTAVLCVGPDPEDKWRPVPRLITAAEDMATCRGMRMGYAPLLELLEPAIAAGHKRLAVIGIPCQIYALRALEPELALEHLVVIGTPCSDNTTTENFHEFLSLLDDNPEQINYLEFMPDFHVELRYETGSKRRIPFLQLPIADLRDDFFPLTCSTCVDYVNTLSDITVGYMGGRGEQWLLVRNQRGKAALEHIQSELSLTPPTSSGKRYSAVKGFIENTRRATGGLPLRKMPQWLRPIVGKIMPLTGPKGLEFARTRLEMKAAESILHLRRAAPKRLRTMIPEHVWKLAEPYGINAQEDER
;
A
#
# COMPACT_ATOMS: atom_id res chain seq x y z
N MET A 1 -6.52 14.59 22.52
CA MET A 1 -6.62 13.25 21.90
C MET A 1 -7.53 12.39 22.75
N ASN A 2 -8.77 12.17 22.31
CA ASN A 2 -9.63 11.17 22.95
C ASN A 2 -9.19 9.79 22.47
N LEU A 3 -8.48 9.06 23.33
CA LEU A 3 -8.26 7.62 23.15
C LEU A 3 -9.61 6.96 23.40
N ILE A 4 -10.34 6.64 22.33
CA ILE A 4 -11.56 5.85 22.43
C ILE A 4 -11.14 4.39 22.64
N ALA A 5 -11.71 3.72 23.64
CA ALA A 5 -11.31 2.38 24.07
C ALA A 5 -11.46 1.36 22.94
N ALA A 6 -10.36 0.68 22.59
CA ALA A 6 -10.34 -0.46 21.68
C ALA A 6 -10.74 -1.75 22.41
N GLN A 7 -11.32 -2.73 21.70
CA GLN A 7 -11.61 -4.05 22.27
C GLN A 7 -10.32 -4.87 22.49
N ASP A 8 -10.18 -5.44 23.69
CA ASP A 8 -8.94 -6.09 24.16
C ASP A 8 -8.61 -7.44 23.50
N GLU A 9 -9.58 -8.21 23.00
CA GLU A 9 -9.30 -9.54 22.40
C GLU A 9 -10.14 -9.80 21.13
N ALA A 10 -9.47 -9.81 19.97
CA ALA A 10 -10.09 -10.08 18.67
C ALA A 10 -10.02 -11.58 18.32
N PRO A 11 -11.05 -12.17 17.67
CA PRO A 11 -10.99 -13.55 17.22
C PRO A 11 -9.82 -13.82 16.26
N HIS A 12 -9.01 -14.84 16.56
CA HIS A 12 -7.87 -15.20 15.71
C HIS A 12 -8.31 -15.69 14.32
N ARG A 13 -7.62 -15.21 13.27
CA ARG A 13 -7.83 -15.61 11.88
C ARG A 13 -6.49 -15.86 11.18
N LYS A 14 -6.38 -16.97 10.43
CA LYS A 14 -5.12 -17.42 9.83
C LYS A 14 -4.51 -16.46 8.80
N LEU A 15 -5.35 -15.81 7.98
CA LEU A 15 -4.93 -14.80 7.00
C LEU A 15 -5.50 -13.44 7.41
N CYS A 16 -4.91 -12.86 8.45
CA CYS A 16 -5.33 -11.58 9.00
C CYS A 16 -4.20 -10.55 8.89
N THR A 17 -4.55 -9.32 8.50
CA THR A 17 -3.66 -8.15 8.54
C THR A 17 -4.08 -7.16 9.62
N ASP A 18 -4.92 -7.61 10.56
CA ASP A 18 -5.60 -6.81 11.59
C ASP A 18 -6.11 -5.46 11.06
N CYS A 19 -7.02 -5.47 10.09
CA CYS A 19 -7.57 -4.23 9.53
C CYS A 19 -8.57 -3.53 10.48
N GLY A 20 -8.97 -4.17 11.58
CA GLY A 20 -9.88 -3.65 12.60
C GLY A 20 -11.30 -4.23 12.56
N VAL A 21 -11.72 -4.90 11.48
CA VAL A 21 -13.09 -5.46 11.38
C VAL A 21 -13.36 -6.55 12.42
N SER A 22 -12.35 -7.29 12.87
CA SER A 22 -12.54 -8.30 13.92
C SER A 22 -12.80 -7.71 15.31
N ARG A 23 -12.72 -6.39 15.46
CA ARG A 23 -12.88 -5.63 16.71
C ARG A 23 -14.13 -4.75 16.71
N THR A 24 -14.95 -4.86 15.66
CA THR A 24 -16.26 -4.19 15.58
C THR A 24 -17.32 -4.97 16.38
N ASP A 25 -18.53 -4.44 16.48
CA ASP A 25 -19.67 -5.10 17.13
C ASP A 25 -20.00 -6.50 16.57
N ASP A 26 -19.72 -6.72 15.29
CA ASP A 26 -19.87 -7.99 14.58
C ASP A 26 -18.56 -8.44 13.92
N PRO A 27 -17.72 -9.22 14.63
CA PRO A 27 -16.51 -9.82 14.05
C PRO A 27 -16.79 -10.81 12.91
N GLY A 28 -18.04 -11.25 12.74
CA GLY A 28 -18.50 -12.11 11.64
C GLY A 28 -18.38 -11.44 10.28
N ARG A 29 -18.42 -10.10 10.23
CA ARG A 29 -18.22 -9.28 9.04
C ARG A 29 -16.97 -9.61 8.24
N CYS A 30 -15.90 -10.04 8.90
CA CYS A 30 -14.68 -10.50 8.22
C CYS A 30 -14.96 -11.62 7.20
N GLY A 31 -15.99 -12.45 7.39
CA GLY A 31 -16.34 -13.56 6.49
C GLY A 31 -16.69 -13.13 5.06
N TYR A 32 -17.22 -11.92 4.88
CA TYR A 32 -17.59 -11.39 3.56
C TYR A 32 -16.89 -10.06 3.20
N ALA A 33 -16.28 -9.37 4.18
CA ALA A 33 -15.56 -8.13 3.95
C ALA A 33 -14.04 -8.30 3.78
N CYS A 34 -13.47 -9.47 4.09
CA CYS A 34 -12.01 -9.68 4.01
C CYS A 34 -11.55 -10.07 2.60
N GLN A 35 -10.59 -9.32 2.05
CA GLN A 35 -9.96 -9.65 0.76
C GLN A 35 -9.13 -10.95 0.78
N PHE A 36 -8.78 -11.48 1.96
CA PHE A 36 -8.04 -12.74 2.08
C PHE A 36 -8.96 -13.96 2.24
N ILE A 37 -10.25 -13.80 1.91
CA ILE A 37 -11.24 -14.89 1.91
C ILE A 37 -11.80 -15.08 0.49
N ASN A 38 -12.50 -14.07 -0.03
CA ASN A 38 -13.14 -14.12 -1.35
C ASN A 38 -13.33 -12.70 -1.94
N PRO A 39 -12.25 -12.05 -2.41
CA PRO A 39 -12.31 -10.68 -2.91
C PRO A 39 -13.14 -10.55 -4.20
N ASP A 40 -13.97 -9.51 -4.27
CA ASP A 40 -14.81 -9.16 -5.41
C ASP A 40 -14.54 -7.70 -5.82
N TYR A 41 -13.38 -7.49 -6.44
CA TYR A 41 -12.98 -6.18 -6.96
C TYR A 41 -13.96 -5.63 -8.00
N PRO A 42 -14.46 -6.40 -9.00
CA PRO A 42 -15.41 -5.86 -9.97
C PRO A 42 -16.65 -5.23 -9.32
N ARG A 43 -17.28 -5.93 -8.37
CA ARG A 43 -18.45 -5.37 -7.65
C ARG A 43 -18.09 -4.11 -6.87
N LEU A 44 -16.96 -4.11 -6.17
CA LEU A 44 -16.55 -2.97 -5.36
C LEU A 44 -16.09 -1.77 -6.21
N GLU A 45 -15.46 -1.99 -7.35
CA GLU A 45 -15.13 -0.93 -8.32
C GLU A 45 -16.38 -0.30 -8.90
N GLN A 46 -17.34 -1.14 -9.34
CA GLN A 46 -18.62 -0.66 -9.85
C GLN A 46 -19.34 0.21 -8.81
N ARG A 47 -19.29 -0.18 -7.52
CA ARG A 47 -19.89 0.57 -6.43
C ARG A 47 -19.12 1.86 -6.11
N ALA A 48 -17.81 1.78 -5.95
CA ALA A 48 -16.99 2.91 -5.50
C ALA A 48 -16.78 3.95 -6.62
N HIS A 49 -16.66 3.52 -7.87
CA HIS A 49 -16.30 4.39 -9.00
C HIS A 49 -17.39 4.51 -10.06
N GLY A 50 -18.50 3.77 -9.94
CA GLY A 50 -19.61 3.81 -10.88
C GLY A 50 -19.36 3.05 -12.19
N ARG A 51 -18.19 2.41 -12.34
CA ARG A 51 -17.81 1.61 -13.50
C ARG A 51 -16.75 0.56 -13.16
N LEU A 52 -16.59 -0.40 -14.04
CA LEU A 52 -15.48 -1.34 -14.03
C LEU A 52 -14.23 -0.74 -14.67
N ARG A 53 -13.05 -1.27 -14.30
CA ARG A 53 -11.80 -0.99 -15.01
C ARG A 53 -11.84 -1.56 -16.43
N GLY A 54 -11.17 -0.89 -17.35
CA GLY A 54 -10.90 -1.39 -18.70
C GLY A 54 -9.94 -2.59 -18.66
N THR A 55 -10.12 -3.50 -19.60
CA THR A 55 -9.35 -4.75 -19.73
C THR A 55 -8.25 -4.69 -20.79
N GLU A 56 -8.17 -3.59 -21.54
CA GLU A 56 -7.20 -3.40 -22.62
C GLU A 56 -6.29 -2.20 -22.34
N GLY A 57 -5.11 -2.19 -22.97
CA GLY A 57 -4.12 -1.12 -22.86
C GLY A 57 -3.21 -1.22 -21.63
N ASP A 58 -2.48 -0.12 -21.36
CA ASP A 58 -1.36 -0.11 -20.42
C ASP A 58 -1.63 0.66 -19.12
N ILE A 59 -2.89 1.04 -18.87
CA ILE A 59 -3.30 1.84 -17.70
C ILE A 59 -4.26 1.05 -16.80
N GLU A 60 -5.55 1.01 -17.13
CA GLU A 60 -6.57 0.43 -16.23
C GLU A 60 -6.38 -1.06 -15.92
N PRO A 61 -5.89 -1.91 -16.84
CA PRO A 61 -5.58 -3.31 -16.51
C PRO A 61 -4.58 -3.47 -15.35
N PHE A 62 -3.69 -2.49 -15.18
CA PHE A 62 -2.69 -2.48 -14.11
C PHE A 62 -3.18 -1.74 -12.87
N PHE A 63 -3.79 -0.58 -13.07
CA PHE A 63 -3.97 0.38 -12.00
C PHE A 63 -5.40 0.49 -11.47
N GLY A 64 -6.35 -0.25 -12.05
CA GLY A 64 -7.77 -0.16 -11.75
C GLY A 64 -8.45 1.02 -12.44
N VAL A 65 -9.65 1.38 -11.99
CA VAL A 65 -10.38 2.54 -12.49
C VAL A 65 -9.60 3.84 -12.25
N ILE A 66 -9.42 4.64 -13.30
CA ILE A 66 -8.70 5.92 -13.26
C ILE A 66 -9.41 6.99 -14.10
N GLU A 67 -9.52 8.19 -13.54
CA GLU A 67 -9.91 9.41 -14.27
C GLU A 67 -8.69 10.26 -14.63
N GLU A 68 -7.77 10.45 -13.67
CA GLU A 68 -6.56 11.24 -13.87
C GLU A 68 -5.36 10.59 -13.17
N MET A 69 -4.17 10.80 -13.73
CA MET A 69 -2.93 10.30 -13.17
C MET A 69 -1.85 11.37 -13.30
N HIS A 70 -1.13 11.63 -12.21
CA HIS A 70 -0.15 12.71 -12.15
C HIS A 70 1.13 12.29 -11.43
N GLN A 71 2.26 12.82 -11.86
CA GLN A 71 3.45 12.98 -11.03
C GLN A 71 3.28 14.27 -10.22
N ALA A 72 3.47 14.20 -8.91
CA ALA A 72 3.02 15.24 -7.99
C ALA A 72 4.00 15.54 -6.86
N ALA A 73 4.09 16.81 -6.48
CA ALA A 73 4.80 17.26 -5.28
C ALA A 73 4.07 18.44 -4.65
N LEU A 74 3.92 18.42 -3.32
CA LEU A 74 3.40 19.54 -2.54
C LEU A 74 4.48 20.61 -2.35
N LYS A 75 4.09 21.88 -2.51
CA LYS A 75 4.95 23.06 -2.42
C LYS A 75 4.31 24.11 -1.48
N PRO A 76 4.93 24.42 -0.32
CA PRO A 76 6.13 23.79 0.24
C PRO A 76 5.84 22.37 0.75
N ALA A 77 6.88 21.52 0.74
CA ALA A 77 6.81 20.20 1.36
C ALA A 77 6.60 20.33 2.89
N ARG A 78 5.82 19.42 3.48
CA ARG A 78 5.56 19.43 4.93
C ARG A 78 6.65 18.67 5.67
N GLN A 79 7.22 19.31 6.68
CA GLN A 79 8.20 18.69 7.58
C GLN A 79 7.61 17.45 8.26
N GLY A 80 8.43 16.40 8.37
CA GLY A 80 8.05 15.11 8.95
C GLY A 80 7.25 14.20 8.02
N ALA A 81 6.89 14.64 6.80
CA ALA A 81 6.20 13.79 5.84
C ALA A 81 7.12 12.74 5.19
N GLN A 82 6.52 11.62 4.79
CA GLN A 82 7.22 10.54 4.07
C GLN A 82 7.76 10.99 2.69
N TRP A 83 7.08 11.94 2.06
CA TRP A 83 7.52 12.53 0.80
C TRP A 83 7.37 14.04 0.92
N THR A 84 6.35 14.62 0.27
CA THR A 84 6.07 16.07 0.36
C THR A 84 4.87 16.38 1.26
N GLY A 85 4.08 15.37 1.63
CA GLY A 85 2.98 15.51 2.60
C GLY A 85 1.59 15.62 1.99
N ILE A 86 1.39 15.20 0.73
CA ILE A 86 0.10 15.29 0.03
C ILE A 86 -1.02 14.59 0.82
N THR A 87 -0.79 13.35 1.30
CA THR A 87 -1.81 12.56 2.02
C THR A 87 -2.35 13.26 3.26
N THR A 88 -1.46 13.77 4.12
CA THR A 88 -1.89 14.47 5.34
C THR A 88 -2.48 15.84 5.02
N ARG A 89 -1.98 16.52 3.98
CA ARG A 89 -2.53 17.80 3.52
C ARG A 89 -3.95 17.66 2.96
N LEU A 90 -4.26 16.57 2.26
CA LEU A 90 -5.63 16.24 1.82
C LEU A 90 -6.57 16.11 3.03
N GLY A 91 -6.20 15.28 4.01
CA GLY A 91 -7.01 15.13 5.24
C GLY A 91 -7.19 16.44 6.00
N GLU A 92 -6.13 17.24 6.11
CA GLU A 92 -6.16 18.57 6.74
C GLU A 92 -7.12 19.52 6.01
N ALA A 93 -7.08 19.56 4.67
CA ALA A 93 -7.93 20.44 3.88
C ALA A 93 -9.41 20.03 3.89
N LEU A 94 -9.70 18.72 3.91
CA LEU A 94 -11.06 18.19 4.05
C LEU A 94 -11.66 18.54 5.41
N LEU A 95 -10.88 18.51 6.49
CA LEU A 95 -11.31 18.97 7.82
C LEU A 95 -11.49 20.49 7.86
N ALA A 96 -10.52 21.24 7.34
CA ALA A 96 -10.52 22.71 7.39
C ALA A 96 -11.68 23.33 6.59
N SER A 97 -12.07 22.70 5.47
CA SER A 97 -13.23 23.11 4.67
C SER A 97 -14.56 22.67 5.28
N GLY A 98 -14.54 21.74 6.24
CA GLY A 98 -15.72 21.13 6.81
C GLY A 98 -16.41 20.13 5.88
N GLU A 99 -15.77 19.69 4.78
CA GLU A 99 -16.25 18.62 3.89
C GLU A 99 -16.47 17.32 4.70
N VAL A 100 -15.52 17.03 5.59
CA VAL A 100 -15.60 15.94 6.57
C VAL A 100 -15.48 16.49 7.98
N THR A 101 -15.98 15.72 8.95
CA THR A 101 -15.96 16.08 10.38
C THR A 101 -14.92 15.29 11.18
N ALA A 102 -14.42 14.20 10.61
CA ALA A 102 -13.32 13.43 11.17
C ALA A 102 -12.55 12.69 10.07
N VAL A 103 -11.27 12.41 10.35
CA VAL A 103 -10.39 11.61 9.51
C VAL A 103 -9.91 10.41 10.32
N LEU A 104 -10.15 9.21 9.82
CA LEU A 104 -9.53 8.00 10.35
C LEU A 104 -8.20 7.79 9.61
N CYS A 105 -7.10 7.74 10.34
CA CYS A 105 -5.78 7.49 9.78
C CYS A 105 -4.88 6.75 10.78
N VAL A 106 -3.61 6.56 10.44
CA VAL A 106 -2.62 6.01 11.36
C VAL A 106 -1.62 7.08 11.77
N GLY A 107 -1.27 7.10 13.06
CA GLY A 107 -0.20 7.91 13.62
C GLY A 107 0.90 7.04 14.24
N PRO A 108 1.99 7.63 14.75
CA PRO A 108 2.99 6.90 15.52
C PRO A 108 2.43 6.48 16.89
N ASP A 109 2.94 5.36 17.40
CA ASP A 109 2.91 5.07 18.83
C ASP A 109 3.81 6.06 19.59
N PRO A 110 3.44 6.53 20.79
CA PRO A 110 4.27 7.42 21.59
C PRO A 110 5.66 6.84 21.94
N GLU A 111 5.75 5.52 22.11
CA GLU A 111 6.98 4.83 22.53
C GLU A 111 7.72 4.18 21.34
N ASP A 112 7.08 4.10 20.17
CA ASP A 112 7.66 3.54 18.95
C ASP A 112 7.19 4.28 17.69
N LYS A 113 8.07 5.13 17.14
CA LYS A 113 7.80 5.95 15.95
C LYS A 113 7.41 5.14 14.71
N TRP A 114 7.77 3.86 14.63
CA TRP A 114 7.44 2.99 13.49
C TRP A 114 6.12 2.26 13.67
N ARG A 115 5.71 2.00 14.91
CA ARG A 115 4.47 1.29 15.22
C ARG A 115 3.26 2.13 14.79
N PRO A 116 2.37 1.59 13.96
CA PRO A 116 1.16 2.30 13.56
C PRO A 116 0.08 2.19 14.64
N VAL A 117 -0.53 3.31 14.98
CA VAL A 117 -1.68 3.36 15.90
C VAL A 117 -2.85 4.05 15.18
N PRO A 118 -4.05 3.44 15.13
CA PRO A 118 -5.24 4.10 14.63
C PRO A 118 -5.49 5.44 15.33
N ARG A 119 -5.84 6.48 14.58
CA ARG A 119 -6.17 7.82 15.07
C ARG A 119 -7.48 8.29 14.45
N LEU A 120 -8.32 8.91 15.28
CA LEU A 120 -9.48 9.70 14.86
C LEU A 120 -9.12 11.17 15.01
N ILE A 121 -8.91 11.87 13.90
CA ILE A 121 -8.51 13.27 13.86
C ILE A 121 -9.73 14.14 13.54
N THR A 122 -10.04 15.11 14.39
CA THR A 122 -11.19 16.02 14.23
C THR A 122 -10.79 17.48 14.08
N ALA A 123 -9.53 17.82 14.36
CA ALA A 123 -8.96 19.15 14.14
C ALA A 123 -7.99 19.09 12.95
N ALA A 124 -8.03 20.07 12.06
CA ALA A 124 -7.25 20.03 10.82
C ALA A 124 -5.74 20.04 11.11
N GLU A 125 -5.30 20.87 12.03
CA GLU A 125 -3.91 21.01 12.47
C GLU A 125 -3.32 19.70 13.03
N ASP A 126 -4.15 18.86 13.64
CA ASP A 126 -3.72 17.59 14.24
C ASP A 126 -3.34 16.55 13.19
N MET A 127 -3.71 16.73 11.91
CA MET A 127 -3.21 15.88 10.81
C MET A 127 -1.69 15.91 10.68
N ALA A 128 -1.02 16.95 11.17
CA ALA A 128 0.43 17.03 11.22
C ALA A 128 1.06 15.93 12.09
N THR A 129 0.35 15.46 13.13
CA THR A 129 0.82 14.42 14.06
C THR A 129 0.87 13.03 13.42
N CYS A 130 0.18 12.84 12.29
CA CYS A 130 0.06 11.56 11.59
C CYS A 130 1.02 11.44 10.39
N ARG A 131 2.02 12.33 10.28
CA ARG A 131 2.97 12.34 9.15
C ARG A 131 4.01 11.22 9.24
N GLY A 132 4.37 10.68 8.07
CA GLY A 132 5.42 9.67 7.90
C GLY A 132 4.86 8.27 7.70
N MET A 133 5.71 7.35 7.22
CA MET A 133 5.37 5.94 7.09
C MET A 133 5.42 5.23 8.44
N ARG A 134 4.54 4.24 8.62
CA ARG A 134 4.55 3.31 9.75
C ARG A 134 4.57 1.88 9.21
N MET A 135 5.17 0.98 9.96
CA MET A 135 5.35 -0.43 9.58
C MET A 135 4.79 -1.30 10.68
N GLY A 136 3.88 -2.19 10.32
CA GLY A 136 3.05 -2.90 11.29
C GLY A 136 1.60 -3.04 10.84
N TYR A 137 0.83 -3.78 11.62
CA TYR A 137 -0.62 -3.81 11.48
C TYR A 137 -1.25 -2.76 12.38
N ALA A 138 -2.28 -2.09 11.85
CA ALA A 138 -3.10 -1.16 12.60
C ALA A 138 -4.58 -1.46 12.34
N PRO A 139 -5.37 -1.74 13.40
CA PRO A 139 -6.79 -2.01 13.30
C PRO A 139 -7.63 -0.76 12.98
N LEU A 140 -7.29 -0.05 11.91
CA LEU A 140 -7.85 1.26 11.54
C LEU A 140 -9.39 1.29 11.55
N LEU A 141 -10.03 0.22 11.06
CA LEU A 141 -11.48 0.15 10.93
C LEU A 141 -12.22 -0.06 12.25
N GLU A 142 -11.51 -0.37 13.35
CA GLU A 142 -12.13 -0.43 14.68
C GLU A 142 -12.68 0.95 15.11
N LEU A 143 -12.13 2.03 14.56
CA LEU A 143 -12.55 3.39 14.85
C LEU A 143 -13.83 3.83 14.12
N LEU A 144 -14.35 3.03 13.17
CA LEU A 144 -15.55 3.41 12.41
C LEU A 144 -16.78 3.56 13.30
N GLU A 145 -17.09 2.54 14.09
CA GLU A 145 -18.29 2.55 14.93
C GLU A 145 -18.22 3.61 16.04
N PRO A 146 -17.10 3.78 16.76
CA PRO A 146 -16.96 4.88 17.69
C PRO A 146 -17.07 6.27 17.05
N ALA A 147 -16.50 6.48 15.86
CA ALA A 147 -16.61 7.76 15.15
C ALA A 147 -18.07 8.06 14.76
N ILE A 148 -18.78 7.05 14.24
CA ILE A 148 -20.19 7.18 13.85
C ILE A 148 -21.08 7.41 15.08
N ALA A 149 -20.82 6.72 16.19
CA ALA A 149 -21.52 6.89 17.46
C ALA A 149 -21.28 8.28 18.07
N ALA A 150 -20.09 8.85 17.87
CA ALA A 150 -19.76 10.24 18.23
C ALA A 150 -20.41 11.29 17.32
N GLY A 151 -21.21 10.88 16.32
CA GLY A 151 -21.96 11.78 15.44
C GLY A 151 -21.23 12.15 14.14
N HIS A 152 -20.06 11.59 13.86
CA HIS A 152 -19.34 11.84 12.62
C HIS A 152 -19.96 11.04 11.46
N LYS A 153 -20.79 11.70 10.66
CA LYS A 153 -21.47 11.11 9.49
C LYS A 153 -20.79 11.40 8.15
N ARG A 154 -19.86 12.37 8.15
CA ARG A 154 -19.04 12.75 7.00
C ARG A 154 -17.59 12.50 7.38
N LEU A 155 -16.99 11.45 6.82
CA LEU A 155 -15.67 10.95 7.19
C LEU A 155 -14.70 11.00 6.01
N ALA A 156 -13.42 11.18 6.31
CA ALA A 156 -12.37 10.69 5.42
C ALA A 156 -11.64 9.50 6.07
N VAL A 157 -11.17 8.57 5.24
CA VAL A 157 -10.33 7.45 5.69
C VAL A 157 -9.04 7.46 4.88
N ILE A 158 -7.90 7.53 5.57
CA ILE A 158 -6.56 7.38 5.01
C ILE A 158 -6.06 5.99 5.37
N GLY A 159 -5.95 5.10 4.38
CA GLY A 159 -5.64 3.69 4.65
C GLY A 159 -4.92 2.97 3.53
N ILE A 160 -4.40 1.79 3.87
CA ILE A 160 -3.76 0.86 2.93
C ILE A 160 -4.81 -0.07 2.30
N PRO A 161 -4.48 -0.79 1.21
CA PRO A 161 -5.46 -1.53 0.40
C PRO A 161 -6.30 -2.54 1.18
N CYS A 162 -5.73 -3.28 2.14
CA CYS A 162 -6.49 -4.26 2.92
C CYS A 162 -7.52 -3.64 3.87
N GLN A 163 -7.27 -2.43 4.36
CA GLN A 163 -8.23 -1.66 5.14
C GLN A 163 -9.30 -1.09 4.21
N ILE A 164 -8.91 -0.50 3.09
CA ILE A 164 -9.85 0.12 2.17
C ILE A 164 -10.78 -0.89 1.50
N TYR A 165 -10.30 -2.08 1.14
CA TYR A 165 -11.14 -3.15 0.62
C TYR A 165 -12.27 -3.48 1.62
N ALA A 166 -11.92 -3.71 2.88
CA ALA A 166 -12.88 -4.04 3.91
C ALA A 166 -13.86 -2.88 4.18
N LEU A 167 -13.37 -1.64 4.22
CA LEU A 167 -14.19 -0.44 4.32
C LEU A 167 -15.24 -0.39 3.20
N ARG A 168 -14.86 -0.57 1.94
CA ARG A 168 -15.79 -0.53 0.79
C ARG A 168 -16.79 -1.69 0.78
N ALA A 169 -16.40 -2.85 1.30
CA ALA A 169 -17.31 -3.98 1.45
C ALA A 169 -18.40 -3.67 2.49
N LEU A 170 -18.03 -3.00 3.58
CA LEU A 170 -18.92 -2.64 4.69
C LEU A 170 -19.66 -1.31 4.50
N GLU A 171 -19.20 -0.44 3.59
CA GLU A 171 -19.75 0.90 3.34
C GLU A 171 -21.29 0.96 3.28
N PRO A 172 -22.03 0.03 2.64
CA PRO A 172 -23.50 0.07 2.63
C PRO A 172 -24.17 -0.13 3.98
N GLU A 173 -23.48 -0.73 4.94
CA GLU A 173 -23.98 -0.96 6.31
C GLU A 173 -23.64 0.21 7.23
N LEU A 174 -22.69 1.07 6.82
CA LEU A 174 -22.29 2.23 7.59
C LEU A 174 -23.30 3.36 7.34
N ALA A 175 -23.89 3.86 8.42
CA ALA A 175 -24.77 5.02 8.38
C ALA A 175 -23.96 6.32 8.20
N LEU A 176 -23.27 6.46 7.06
CA LEU A 176 -22.49 7.62 6.63
C LEU A 176 -23.26 8.40 5.55
N GLU A 177 -23.19 9.72 5.62
CA GLU A 177 -23.71 10.63 4.60
C GLU A 177 -22.67 10.91 3.52
N HIS A 178 -21.39 10.90 3.90
CA HIS A 178 -20.29 11.18 3.00
C HIS A 178 -19.02 10.44 3.45
N LEU A 179 -18.31 9.85 2.49
CA LEU A 179 -17.06 9.15 2.71
C LEU A 179 -16.05 9.53 1.61
N VAL A 180 -14.90 10.07 2.02
CA VAL A 180 -13.74 10.27 1.14
C VAL A 180 -12.65 9.28 1.51
N VAL A 181 -12.16 8.51 0.55
CA VAL A 181 -11.09 7.53 0.78
C VAL A 181 -9.79 7.97 0.11
N ILE A 182 -8.78 8.24 0.92
CA ILE A 182 -7.42 8.57 0.47
C ILE A 182 -6.55 7.32 0.66
N GLY A 183 -6.25 6.64 -0.44
CA GLY A 183 -5.43 5.44 -0.42
C GLY A 183 -3.94 5.75 -0.45
N THR A 184 -3.14 4.91 0.19
CA THR A 184 -1.71 4.76 -0.11
C THR A 184 -1.45 3.38 -0.70
N PRO A 185 -0.49 3.24 -1.64
CA PRO A 185 -0.09 1.94 -2.10
C PRO A 185 0.64 1.17 -1.00
N CYS A 186 0.52 -0.15 -0.98
CA CYS A 186 1.17 -0.99 0.02
C CYS A 186 1.54 -2.35 -0.58
N SER A 187 2.78 -2.78 -0.34
CA SER A 187 3.25 -4.14 -0.54
C SER A 187 4.22 -4.47 0.59
N ASP A 188 4.37 -5.75 0.89
CA ASP A 188 5.45 -6.27 1.73
C ASP A 188 5.47 -5.65 3.14
N ASN A 189 4.28 -5.42 3.73
CA ASN A 189 4.17 -5.04 5.13
C ASN A 189 4.47 -6.24 6.04
N THR A 190 4.84 -5.98 7.29
CA THR A 190 5.15 -6.98 8.31
C THR A 190 4.83 -6.42 9.69
N THR A 191 5.11 -7.16 10.77
CA THR A 191 4.97 -6.65 12.13
C THR A 191 6.03 -5.59 12.43
N THR A 192 5.75 -4.71 13.38
CA THR A 192 6.73 -3.69 13.79
C THR A 192 8.01 -4.32 14.31
N GLU A 193 7.91 -5.46 14.99
CA GLU A 193 9.04 -6.21 15.54
C GLU A 193 9.95 -6.74 14.43
N ASN A 194 9.37 -7.34 13.38
CA ASN A 194 10.12 -7.77 12.20
C ASN A 194 10.74 -6.55 11.49
N PHE A 195 10.04 -5.41 11.46
CA PHE A 195 10.62 -4.20 10.87
C PHE A 195 11.85 -3.70 11.63
N HIS A 196 11.85 -3.74 12.96
CA HIS A 196 13.03 -3.44 13.78
C HIS A 196 14.19 -4.43 13.56
N GLU A 197 13.89 -5.72 13.38
CA GLU A 197 14.88 -6.72 12.96
C GLU A 197 15.52 -6.31 11.61
N PHE A 198 14.70 -5.91 10.63
CA PHE A 198 15.21 -5.44 9.35
C PHE A 198 16.07 -4.18 9.45
N LEU A 199 15.67 -3.18 10.25
CA LEU A 199 16.49 -1.99 10.48
C LEU A 199 17.87 -2.35 11.08
N SER A 200 17.90 -3.31 11.99
CA SER A 200 19.13 -3.80 12.65
C SER A 200 20.09 -4.50 11.67
N LEU A 201 19.59 -5.01 10.54
CA LEU A 201 20.42 -5.55 9.46
C LEU A 201 20.97 -4.46 8.52
N LEU A 202 20.41 -3.25 8.56
CA LEU A 202 20.83 -2.15 7.68
C LEU A 202 21.88 -1.25 8.32
N ASP A 203 21.85 -1.08 9.65
CA ASP A 203 22.70 -0.14 10.38
C ASP A 203 23.02 -0.65 11.79
N ASP A 204 24.21 -0.32 12.29
CA ASP A 204 24.66 -0.70 13.63
C ASP A 204 23.95 0.11 14.73
N ASN A 205 23.36 1.27 14.39
CA ASN A 205 22.58 2.13 15.30
C ASN A 205 21.17 2.38 14.72
N PRO A 206 20.33 1.33 14.59
CA PRO A 206 19.07 1.39 13.87
C PRO A 206 18.05 2.36 14.50
N GLU A 207 18.16 2.65 15.79
CA GLU A 207 17.30 3.58 16.53
C GLU A 207 17.38 5.02 16.00
N GLN A 208 18.52 5.40 15.41
CA GLN A 208 18.72 6.74 14.83
C GLN A 208 17.99 6.92 13.49
N ILE A 209 17.53 5.84 12.86
CA ILE A 209 16.81 5.89 11.58
C ILE A 209 15.39 6.41 11.86
N ASN A 210 15.01 7.51 11.22
CA ASN A 210 13.67 8.11 11.33
C ASN A 210 12.91 8.14 10.00
N TYR A 211 13.50 7.58 8.94
CA TYR A 211 12.94 7.53 7.61
C TYR A 211 13.49 6.32 6.86
N LEU A 212 12.61 5.61 6.16
CA LEU A 212 12.97 4.55 5.24
C LEU A 212 12.01 4.61 4.06
N GLU A 213 12.52 4.53 2.84
CA GLU A 213 11.69 4.42 1.64
C GLU A 213 12.36 3.57 0.56
N PHE A 214 11.58 2.72 -0.10
CA PHE A 214 12.02 1.94 -1.26
C PHE A 214 11.79 2.76 -2.53
N MET A 215 12.82 3.48 -2.97
CA MET A 215 12.73 4.47 -4.03
C MET A 215 12.55 3.83 -5.43
N PRO A 216 11.88 4.54 -6.37
CA PRO A 216 11.65 4.03 -7.73
C PRO A 216 12.92 3.93 -8.60
N ASP A 217 14.08 4.32 -8.08
CA ASP A 217 15.40 4.19 -8.73
C ASP A 217 16.24 3.05 -8.12
N PHE A 218 15.60 2.02 -7.58
CA PHE A 218 16.22 0.79 -7.08
C PHE A 218 17.15 0.97 -5.86
N HIS A 219 16.89 2.00 -5.05
CA HIS A 219 17.61 2.26 -3.80
C HIS A 219 16.64 2.34 -2.63
N VAL A 220 17.08 1.89 -1.47
CA VAL A 220 16.46 2.26 -0.20
C VAL A 220 17.12 3.55 0.29
N GLU A 221 16.32 4.56 0.59
CA GLU A 221 16.79 5.77 1.26
C GLU A 221 16.53 5.67 2.76
N LEU A 222 17.58 5.84 3.56
CA LEU A 222 17.52 6.01 5.00
C LEU A 222 17.80 7.47 5.33
N ARG A 223 17.07 8.03 6.30
CA ARG A 223 17.43 9.29 6.94
C ARG A 223 17.50 9.10 8.44
N TYR A 224 18.35 9.91 9.05
CA TYR A 224 18.66 9.83 10.46
C TYR A 224 18.16 11.09 11.19
N GLU A 225 17.99 10.99 12.50
CA GLU A 225 17.58 12.12 13.36
C GLU A 225 18.54 13.31 13.27
N THR A 226 19.82 13.06 12.99
CA THR A 226 20.85 14.07 12.74
C THR A 226 20.68 14.81 11.41
N GLY A 227 19.78 14.35 10.54
CA GLY A 227 19.53 14.91 9.20
C GLY A 227 20.40 14.31 8.09
N SER A 228 21.34 13.42 8.42
CA SER A 228 22.12 12.71 7.42
C SER A 228 21.25 11.75 6.60
N LYS A 229 21.75 11.36 5.41
CA LYS A 229 21.05 10.45 4.50
C LYS A 229 21.99 9.37 4.00
N ARG A 230 21.47 8.16 3.84
CA ARG A 230 22.18 7.01 3.26
C ARG A 230 21.31 6.36 2.19
N ARG A 231 21.92 5.95 1.08
CA ARG A 231 21.23 5.23 0.00
C ARG A 231 21.86 3.86 -0.21
N ILE A 232 21.04 2.81 -0.17
CA ILE A 232 21.48 1.42 -0.30
C ILE A 232 20.84 0.82 -1.56
N PRO A 233 21.61 0.37 -2.56
CA PRO A 233 21.04 -0.30 -3.73
C PRO A 233 20.26 -1.56 -3.33
N PHE A 234 19.12 -1.84 -3.95
CA PHE A 234 18.28 -3.02 -3.63
C PHE A 234 19.05 -4.34 -3.64
N LEU A 235 20.00 -4.48 -4.56
CA LEU A 235 20.83 -5.67 -4.69
C LEU A 235 21.78 -5.91 -3.50
N GLN A 236 21.99 -4.89 -2.68
CA GLN A 236 22.82 -4.94 -1.48
C GLN A 236 22.00 -5.05 -0.19
N LEU A 237 20.66 -5.08 -0.29
CA LEU A 237 19.82 -5.30 0.88
C LEU A 237 19.97 -6.75 1.38
N PRO A 238 19.92 -6.96 2.70
CA PRO A 238 20.04 -8.27 3.34
C PRO A 238 18.75 -9.09 3.25
N ILE A 239 17.99 -8.98 2.14
CA ILE A 239 16.70 -9.68 1.98
C ILE A 239 16.88 -11.20 2.05
N ALA A 240 18.02 -11.71 1.57
CA ALA A 240 18.32 -13.14 1.60
C ALA A 240 18.69 -13.67 3.00
N ASP A 241 18.86 -12.77 3.98
CA ASP A 241 19.19 -13.09 5.36
C ASP A 241 17.94 -12.99 6.26
N LEU A 242 16.81 -12.52 5.72
CA LEU A 242 15.53 -12.50 6.41
C LEU A 242 14.99 -13.92 6.58
N ARG A 243 14.26 -14.13 7.69
CA ARG A 243 13.54 -15.38 7.95
C ARG A 243 12.44 -15.61 6.91
N ASP A 244 12.13 -16.88 6.64
CA ASP A 244 11.10 -17.26 5.65
C ASP A 244 9.70 -16.75 6.01
N ASP A 245 9.43 -16.50 7.29
CA ASP A 245 8.17 -15.97 7.83
C ASP A 245 8.19 -14.45 8.05
N PHE A 246 9.25 -13.76 7.62
CA PHE A 246 9.39 -12.31 7.78
C PHE A 246 8.23 -11.57 7.11
N PHE A 247 7.90 -11.94 5.87
CA PHE A 247 6.70 -11.44 5.21
C PHE A 247 5.55 -12.40 5.44
N PRO A 248 4.43 -11.92 6.01
CA PRO A 248 3.26 -12.76 6.26
C PRO A 248 2.64 -13.16 4.91
N LEU A 249 2.05 -14.36 4.85
CA LEU A 249 1.43 -14.86 3.63
C LEU A 249 0.37 -13.89 3.08
N THR A 250 -0.34 -13.17 3.95
CA THR A 250 -1.27 -12.11 3.57
C THR A 250 -0.61 -11.03 2.70
N CYS A 251 0.54 -10.50 3.11
CA CYS A 251 1.23 -9.47 2.33
C CYS A 251 1.86 -10.06 1.07
N SER A 252 2.42 -11.27 1.12
CA SER A 252 2.96 -11.96 -0.07
C SER A 252 1.89 -12.32 -1.09
N THR A 253 0.62 -12.45 -0.69
CA THR A 253 -0.51 -12.77 -1.57
C THR A 253 -1.54 -11.65 -1.69
N CYS A 254 -1.17 -10.41 -1.34
CA CYS A 254 -2.04 -9.26 -1.52
C CYS A 254 -2.15 -8.91 -3.01
N VAL A 255 -3.39 -8.78 -3.49
CA VAL A 255 -3.69 -8.58 -4.91
C VAL A 255 -3.93 -7.11 -5.28
N ASP A 256 -3.87 -6.20 -4.31
CA ASP A 256 -4.10 -4.78 -4.52
C ASP A 256 -2.96 -3.94 -3.96
N TYR A 257 -1.97 -3.68 -4.80
CA TYR A 257 -0.81 -2.85 -4.43
C TYR A 257 -1.16 -1.35 -4.55
N VAL A 258 -1.97 -0.96 -5.53
CA VAL A 258 -2.24 0.47 -5.83
C VAL A 258 -3.49 1.02 -5.17
N ASN A 259 -4.11 0.29 -4.24
CA ASN A 259 -5.31 0.72 -3.51
C ASN A 259 -6.46 1.08 -4.47
N THR A 260 -6.81 0.11 -5.32
CA THR A 260 -7.74 0.28 -6.45
C THR A 260 -9.11 0.82 -6.05
N LEU A 261 -9.52 0.66 -4.80
CA LEU A 261 -10.84 1.03 -4.28
C LEU A 261 -10.89 2.37 -3.53
N SER A 262 -9.77 3.08 -3.46
CA SER A 262 -9.72 4.47 -2.94
C SER A 262 -10.39 5.47 -3.88
N ASP A 263 -10.74 6.67 -3.41
CA ASP A 263 -11.20 7.74 -4.30
C ASP A 263 -10.00 8.45 -4.97
N ILE A 264 -8.91 8.63 -4.20
CA ILE A 264 -7.61 9.07 -4.69
C ILE A 264 -6.51 8.25 -4.03
N THR A 265 -5.54 7.77 -4.81
CA THR A 265 -4.33 7.12 -4.29
C THR A 265 -3.15 8.08 -4.34
N VAL A 266 -2.44 8.22 -3.23
CA VAL A 266 -1.19 8.98 -3.11
C VAL A 266 -0.04 8.01 -2.87
N GLY A 267 0.84 7.85 -3.87
CA GLY A 267 1.93 6.90 -3.86
C GLY A 267 3.24 7.48 -4.37
N TYR A 268 4.14 6.60 -4.82
CA TYR A 268 5.45 6.97 -5.38
C TYR A 268 5.85 6.16 -6.62
N MET A 269 5.26 4.98 -6.83
CA MET A 269 5.74 4.01 -7.84
C MET A 269 5.75 4.56 -9.26
N GLY A 270 4.74 5.36 -9.65
CA GLY A 270 4.69 6.03 -10.95
C GLY A 270 5.52 7.32 -11.04
N GLY A 271 6.14 7.74 -9.92
CA GLY A 271 7.01 8.91 -9.84
C GLY A 271 8.44 8.64 -10.30
N ARG A 272 9.27 9.69 -10.33
CA ARG A 272 10.71 9.65 -10.62
C ARG A 272 11.58 10.28 -9.52
N GLY A 273 11.04 10.38 -8.31
CA GLY A 273 11.62 11.12 -7.18
C GLY A 273 10.60 12.05 -6.52
N GLU A 274 9.48 12.26 -7.17
CA GLU A 274 8.25 12.85 -6.63
C GLU A 274 7.18 11.79 -6.34
N GLN A 275 6.04 12.22 -5.78
CA GLN A 275 4.90 11.36 -5.53
C GLN A 275 4.10 11.10 -6.81
N TRP A 276 3.19 10.14 -6.74
CA TRP A 276 2.33 9.71 -7.84
C TRP A 276 0.89 9.72 -7.37
N LEU A 277 0.01 10.38 -8.11
CA LEU A 277 -1.43 10.47 -7.81
C LEU A 277 -2.22 9.68 -8.83
N LEU A 278 -3.21 8.93 -8.34
CA LEU A 278 -4.24 8.30 -9.14
C LEU A 278 -5.59 8.81 -8.64
N VAL A 279 -6.24 9.64 -9.44
CA VAL A 279 -7.62 10.09 -9.19
C VAL A 279 -8.55 9.08 -9.84
N ARG A 280 -9.43 8.47 -9.05
CA ARG A 280 -10.21 7.30 -9.48
C ARG A 280 -11.67 7.61 -9.75
N ASN A 281 -12.19 8.66 -9.14
CA ASN A 281 -13.56 9.13 -9.31
C ASN A 281 -13.70 10.61 -8.92
N GLN A 282 -14.90 11.14 -9.13
CA GLN A 282 -15.25 12.52 -8.81
C GLN A 282 -14.99 12.91 -7.34
N ARG A 283 -15.12 12.00 -6.36
CA ARG A 283 -14.78 12.31 -4.96
C ARG A 283 -13.28 12.53 -4.78
N GLY A 284 -12.46 11.71 -5.42
CA GLY A 284 -11.01 11.86 -5.41
C GLY A 284 -10.56 13.15 -6.09
N LYS A 285 -11.26 13.53 -7.17
CA LYS A 285 -11.04 14.79 -7.87
C LYS A 285 -11.38 16.00 -6.99
N ALA A 286 -12.56 15.99 -6.37
CA ALA A 286 -12.98 17.04 -5.43
C ALA A 286 -11.99 17.15 -4.25
N ALA A 287 -11.53 16.03 -3.70
CA ALA A 287 -10.51 16.03 -2.64
C ALA A 287 -9.19 16.69 -3.11
N LEU A 288 -8.75 16.40 -4.35
CA LEU A 288 -7.54 16.99 -4.92
C LEU A 288 -7.66 18.51 -5.12
N GLU A 289 -8.83 18.99 -5.56
CA GLU A 289 -9.11 20.41 -5.83
C GLU A 289 -8.86 21.30 -4.61
N HIS A 290 -9.11 20.81 -3.39
CA HIS A 290 -8.84 21.54 -2.13
C HIS A 290 -7.37 21.96 -1.96
N ILE A 291 -6.43 21.24 -2.57
CA ILE A 291 -4.99 21.47 -2.38
C ILE A 291 -4.26 21.69 -3.71
N GLN A 292 -4.97 21.71 -4.84
CA GLN A 292 -4.39 21.72 -6.18
C GLN A 292 -3.46 22.92 -6.41
N SER A 293 -3.78 24.09 -5.84
CA SER A 293 -2.94 25.29 -5.93
C SER A 293 -1.60 25.16 -5.21
N GLU A 294 -1.47 24.23 -4.27
CA GLU A 294 -0.24 23.90 -3.55
C GLU A 294 0.56 22.78 -4.24
N LEU A 295 0.04 22.21 -5.34
CA LEU A 295 0.65 21.07 -6.01
C LEU A 295 1.37 21.46 -7.31
N SER A 296 2.54 20.84 -7.50
CA SER A 296 3.15 20.69 -8.81
C SER A 296 2.61 19.42 -9.42
N LEU A 297 1.82 19.51 -10.50
CA LEU A 297 1.29 18.36 -11.22
C LEU A 297 1.90 18.30 -12.62
N THR A 298 2.39 17.13 -13.02
CA THR A 298 2.88 16.87 -14.37
C THR A 298 2.33 15.53 -14.89
N PRO A 299 2.08 15.41 -16.20
CA PRO A 299 1.72 14.12 -16.79
C PRO A 299 2.75 13.04 -16.45
N PRO A 300 2.33 11.81 -16.14
CA PRO A 300 3.26 10.75 -15.80
C PRO A 300 4.09 10.35 -17.01
N THR A 301 5.35 10.01 -16.76
CA THR A 301 6.28 9.55 -17.79
C THR A 301 6.48 8.04 -17.73
N SER A 302 6.91 7.44 -18.84
CA SER A 302 7.11 5.99 -18.96
C SER A 302 8.32 5.69 -19.84
N SER A 303 9.28 4.90 -19.35
CA SER A 303 10.45 4.51 -20.14
C SER A 303 11.09 3.21 -19.63
N GLY A 304 11.83 2.53 -20.51
CA GLY A 304 12.50 1.26 -20.21
C GLY A 304 11.66 0.04 -20.65
N LYS A 305 12.12 -1.16 -20.29
CA LYS A 305 11.45 -2.42 -20.60
C LYS A 305 11.38 -3.29 -19.35
N ARG A 306 10.18 -3.72 -18.96
CA ARG A 306 9.98 -4.53 -17.74
C ARG A 306 10.17 -6.04 -17.89
N TYR A 307 9.87 -6.59 -19.07
CA TYR A 307 9.70 -8.04 -19.27
C TYR A 307 10.83 -8.91 -18.68
N SER A 308 12.10 -8.60 -19.01
CA SER A 308 13.24 -9.39 -18.52
C SER A 308 13.42 -9.29 -17.00
N ALA A 309 13.14 -8.12 -16.42
CA ALA A 309 13.24 -7.91 -14.97
C ALA A 309 12.15 -8.70 -14.24
N VAL A 310 10.91 -8.65 -14.72
CA VAL A 310 9.80 -9.42 -14.16
C VAL A 310 10.04 -10.92 -14.29
N LYS A 311 10.46 -11.40 -15.47
CA LYS A 311 10.81 -12.81 -15.68
C LYS A 311 11.93 -13.29 -14.73
N GLY A 312 12.96 -12.47 -14.53
CA GLY A 312 14.05 -12.77 -13.60
C GLY A 312 13.58 -12.85 -12.14
N PHE A 313 12.70 -11.94 -11.72
CA PHE A 313 12.06 -11.99 -10.41
C PHE A 313 11.23 -13.26 -10.24
N ILE A 314 10.35 -13.58 -11.20
CA ILE A 314 9.50 -14.78 -11.18
C ILE A 314 10.32 -16.07 -11.00
N GLU A 315 11.44 -16.21 -11.72
CA GLU A 315 12.31 -17.38 -11.58
C GLU A 315 12.94 -17.50 -10.18
N ASN A 316 13.33 -16.36 -9.58
CA ASN A 316 13.82 -16.35 -8.21
C ASN A 316 12.71 -16.65 -7.20
N THR A 317 11.51 -16.11 -7.39
CA THR A 317 10.34 -16.40 -6.54
C THR A 317 9.95 -17.88 -6.63
N ARG A 318 9.99 -18.50 -7.81
CA ARG A 318 9.78 -19.96 -7.97
C ARG A 318 10.81 -20.78 -7.19
N ARG A 319 12.07 -20.33 -7.14
CA ARG A 319 13.12 -21.01 -6.36
C ARG A 319 12.89 -20.86 -4.86
N ALA A 320 12.62 -19.64 -4.40
CA ALA A 320 12.28 -19.35 -3.01
C ALA A 320 11.08 -20.20 -2.55
N THR A 321 10.01 -20.21 -3.36
CA THR A 321 8.80 -21.01 -3.14
C THR A 321 8.99 -22.50 -3.43
N GLY A 322 10.08 -22.93 -4.06
CA GLY A 322 10.39 -24.33 -4.32
C GLY A 322 11.35 -24.96 -3.31
N GLY A 323 11.88 -24.17 -2.35
CA GLY A 323 12.98 -24.62 -1.48
C GLY A 323 14.32 -24.81 -2.22
N LEU A 324 14.46 -24.21 -3.41
CA LEU A 324 15.67 -24.28 -4.21
C LEU A 324 16.59 -23.08 -3.91
N PRO A 325 17.92 -23.23 -4.03
CA PRO A 325 18.84 -22.12 -3.83
C PRO A 325 18.55 -20.99 -4.81
N LEU A 326 18.45 -19.77 -4.27
CA LEU A 326 18.30 -18.55 -5.05
C LEU A 326 19.49 -18.36 -5.97
N ARG A 327 19.27 -17.84 -7.18
CA ARG A 327 20.37 -17.38 -8.05
C ARG A 327 20.94 -16.08 -7.48
N LYS A 328 21.83 -16.21 -6.49
CA LYS A 328 22.51 -15.07 -5.88
C LYS A 328 23.52 -14.50 -6.87
N MET A 329 23.42 -13.21 -7.16
CA MET A 329 24.44 -12.50 -7.92
C MET A 329 25.75 -12.48 -7.11
N PRO A 330 26.91 -12.74 -7.75
CA PRO A 330 28.21 -12.68 -7.08
C PRO A 330 28.41 -11.33 -6.37
N GLN A 331 28.94 -11.36 -5.15
CA GLN A 331 29.03 -10.18 -4.27
C GLN A 331 29.74 -9.00 -4.94
N TRP A 332 30.82 -9.27 -5.67
CA TRP A 332 31.61 -8.26 -6.39
C TRP A 332 30.84 -7.58 -7.54
N LEU A 333 29.84 -8.24 -8.11
CA LEU A 333 29.05 -7.73 -9.23
C LEU A 333 27.89 -6.83 -8.76
N ARG A 334 27.42 -6.99 -7.52
CA ARG A 334 26.27 -6.25 -6.97
C ARG A 334 26.46 -4.73 -6.99
N PRO A 335 27.63 -4.17 -6.59
CA PRO A 335 27.84 -2.72 -6.64
C PRO A 335 27.84 -2.16 -8.06
N ILE A 336 28.34 -2.92 -9.04
CA ILE A 336 28.40 -2.49 -10.45
C ILE A 336 26.99 -2.43 -11.02
N VAL A 337 26.22 -3.51 -10.89
CA VAL A 337 24.85 -3.57 -11.39
C VAL A 337 23.95 -2.57 -10.65
N GLY A 338 24.15 -2.39 -9.34
CA GLY A 338 23.44 -1.38 -8.54
C GLY A 338 23.64 0.06 -9.05
N LYS A 339 24.80 0.38 -9.65
CA LYS A 339 25.04 1.69 -10.29
C LYS A 339 24.41 1.82 -11.67
N ILE A 340 24.22 0.71 -12.39
CA ILE A 340 23.68 0.68 -13.76
C ILE A 340 22.14 0.64 -13.76
N MET A 341 21.53 -0.12 -12.85
CA MET A 341 20.07 -0.31 -12.79
C MET A 341 19.25 1.00 -12.76
N PRO A 342 19.62 2.06 -12.00
CA PRO A 342 18.90 3.34 -12.03
C PRO A 342 18.90 4.02 -13.40
N LEU A 343 19.90 3.74 -14.24
CA LEU A 343 20.06 4.34 -15.56
C LEU A 343 19.25 3.58 -16.61
N THR A 344 19.33 2.26 -16.62
CA THR A 344 18.77 1.40 -17.68
C THR A 344 17.46 0.71 -17.32
N GLY A 345 17.08 0.68 -16.04
CA GLY A 345 15.86 0.05 -15.56
C GLY A 345 14.59 0.78 -15.98
N PRO A 346 13.41 0.14 -15.82
CA PRO A 346 12.11 0.77 -16.05
C PRO A 346 11.93 1.98 -15.11
N LYS A 347 11.27 3.04 -15.60
CA LYS A 347 11.04 4.29 -14.85
C LYS A 347 9.63 4.81 -15.04
N GLY A 348 9.12 5.54 -14.03
CA GLY A 348 7.77 6.08 -14.03
C GLY A 348 6.73 4.96 -14.13
N LEU A 349 5.75 5.08 -15.02
CA LEU A 349 4.68 4.07 -15.15
C LEU A 349 5.21 2.68 -15.52
N GLU A 350 6.32 2.60 -16.25
CA GLU A 350 6.92 1.30 -16.58
C GLU A 350 7.46 0.61 -15.32
N PHE A 351 8.01 1.35 -14.36
CA PHE A 351 8.43 0.80 -13.06
C PHE A 351 7.20 0.35 -12.25
N ALA A 352 6.15 1.17 -12.22
CA ALA A 352 4.91 0.81 -11.54
C ALA A 352 4.30 -0.48 -12.11
N ARG A 353 4.19 -0.63 -13.44
CA ARG A 353 3.76 -1.88 -14.09
C ARG A 353 4.68 -3.05 -13.78
N THR A 354 6.00 -2.83 -13.78
CA THR A 354 6.99 -3.86 -13.39
C THR A 354 6.67 -4.43 -12.01
N ARG A 355 6.43 -3.57 -11.02
CA ARG A 355 6.13 -3.98 -9.64
C ARG A 355 4.78 -4.67 -9.53
N LEU A 356 3.78 -4.27 -10.31
CA LEU A 356 2.46 -4.91 -10.30
C LEU A 356 2.47 -6.31 -10.91
N GLU A 357 3.16 -6.51 -12.04
CA GLU A 357 3.31 -7.84 -12.62
C GLU A 357 4.14 -8.77 -11.71
N MET A 358 5.21 -8.23 -11.08
CA MET A 358 5.96 -8.96 -10.05
C MET A 358 5.05 -9.38 -8.89
N LYS A 359 4.22 -8.45 -8.39
CA LYS A 359 3.33 -8.71 -7.25
C LYS A 359 2.23 -9.72 -7.58
N ALA A 360 1.66 -9.63 -8.79
CA ALA A 360 0.68 -10.60 -9.29
C ALA A 360 1.27 -12.00 -9.34
N ALA A 361 2.46 -12.14 -9.95
CA ALA A 361 3.15 -13.42 -10.03
C ALA A 361 3.56 -13.96 -8.64
N GLU A 362 4.08 -13.10 -7.76
CA GLU A 362 4.41 -13.45 -6.37
C GLU A 362 3.19 -14.00 -5.64
N SER A 363 2.05 -13.31 -5.74
CA SER A 363 0.82 -13.70 -5.07
C SER A 363 0.35 -15.09 -5.50
N ILE A 364 0.35 -15.34 -6.82
CA ILE A 364 -0.03 -16.65 -7.37
C ILE A 364 0.94 -17.74 -6.89
N LEU A 365 2.25 -17.52 -7.00
CA LEU A 365 3.26 -18.53 -6.66
C LEU A 365 3.28 -18.87 -5.17
N HIS A 366 3.22 -17.87 -4.29
CA HIS A 366 3.16 -18.10 -2.84
C HIS A 366 1.87 -18.81 -2.44
N LEU A 367 0.72 -18.38 -2.99
CA LEU A 367 -0.56 -18.99 -2.65
C LEU A 367 -0.66 -20.44 -3.16
N ARG A 368 -0.16 -20.71 -4.38
CA ARG A 368 -0.07 -22.06 -4.94
C ARG A 368 0.75 -23.00 -4.08
N ARG A 369 1.85 -22.52 -3.47
CA ARG A 369 2.65 -23.33 -2.53
C ARG A 369 1.98 -23.49 -1.18
N ALA A 370 1.55 -22.40 -0.56
CA ALA A 370 1.21 -22.37 0.86
C ALA A 370 -0.26 -22.71 1.15
N ALA A 371 -1.17 -22.42 0.22
CA ALA A 371 -2.60 -22.67 0.36
C ALA A 371 -3.30 -22.87 -1.01
N PRO A 372 -2.98 -23.94 -1.76
CA PRO A 372 -3.44 -24.12 -3.14
C PRO A 372 -4.96 -23.99 -3.33
N LYS A 373 -5.75 -24.55 -2.41
CA LYS A 373 -7.23 -24.48 -2.44
C LYS A 373 -7.79 -23.05 -2.36
N ARG A 374 -6.98 -22.07 -1.93
CA ARG A 374 -7.38 -20.66 -1.81
C ARG A 374 -7.22 -19.89 -3.12
N LEU A 375 -6.48 -20.39 -4.12
CA LEU A 375 -6.32 -19.69 -5.42
C LEU A 375 -7.67 -19.37 -6.05
N ARG A 376 -8.58 -20.35 -6.02
CA ARG A 376 -9.95 -20.26 -6.53
C ARG A 376 -10.74 -19.09 -5.99
N THR A 377 -10.50 -18.69 -4.74
CA THR A 377 -11.26 -17.61 -4.12
C THR A 377 -10.47 -16.32 -4.01
N MET A 378 -9.15 -16.38 -3.81
CA MET A 378 -8.34 -15.21 -3.46
C MET A 378 -7.69 -14.48 -4.63
N ILE A 379 -7.62 -15.07 -5.83
CA ILE A 379 -6.94 -14.45 -6.98
C ILE A 379 -7.99 -13.99 -8.01
N PRO A 380 -8.30 -12.69 -8.10
CA PRO A 380 -9.20 -12.14 -9.11
C PRO A 380 -8.64 -12.29 -10.53
N GLU A 381 -9.53 -12.31 -11.52
CA GLU A 381 -9.15 -12.48 -12.95
C GLU A 381 -8.12 -11.45 -13.44
N HIS A 382 -8.21 -10.19 -12.99
CA HIS A 382 -7.24 -9.17 -13.40
C HIS A 382 -5.80 -9.49 -12.96
N VAL A 383 -5.62 -10.22 -11.84
CA VAL A 383 -4.30 -10.64 -11.37
C VAL A 383 -3.74 -11.74 -12.26
N TRP A 384 -4.58 -12.69 -12.66
CA TRP A 384 -4.21 -13.72 -13.65
C TRP A 384 -3.74 -13.08 -14.95
N LYS A 385 -4.46 -12.06 -15.43
CA LYS A 385 -4.10 -11.34 -16.66
C LYS A 385 -2.75 -10.64 -16.60
N LEU A 386 -2.34 -10.13 -15.43
CA LEU A 386 -1.01 -9.54 -15.25
C LEU A 386 0.13 -10.57 -15.30
N ALA A 387 -0.15 -11.83 -14.94
CA ALA A 387 0.84 -12.89 -14.87
C ALA A 387 0.89 -13.79 -16.13
N GLU A 388 -0.18 -13.82 -16.92
CA GLU A 388 -0.33 -14.59 -18.17
C GLU A 388 0.83 -14.38 -19.17
N PRO A 389 1.34 -13.15 -19.43
CA PRO A 389 2.48 -12.94 -20.34
C PRO A 389 3.77 -13.67 -19.94
N TYR A 390 3.86 -14.11 -18.68
CA TYR A 390 5.00 -14.83 -18.11
C TYR A 390 4.75 -16.35 -17.99
N GLY A 391 3.67 -16.84 -18.60
CA GLY A 391 3.28 -18.25 -18.58
C GLY A 391 2.73 -18.72 -17.22
N ILE A 392 2.21 -17.79 -16.40
CA ILE A 392 1.54 -18.13 -15.15
C ILE A 392 0.03 -18.03 -15.40
N ASN A 393 -0.58 -19.17 -15.69
CA ASN A 393 -2.01 -19.31 -15.90
C ASN A 393 -2.65 -20.09 -14.76
N ALA A 394 -3.96 -19.90 -14.61
CA ALA A 394 -4.78 -20.70 -13.71
C ALA A 394 -4.93 -22.13 -14.26
N GLN A 395 -4.83 -23.12 -13.38
CA GLN A 395 -5.18 -24.51 -13.66
C GLN A 395 -6.69 -24.73 -13.50
N GLU A 396 -7.22 -25.87 -13.99
CA GLU A 396 -8.68 -26.14 -13.95
C GLU A 396 -9.26 -26.10 -12.53
N ASP A 397 -8.49 -26.49 -11.52
CA ASP A 397 -8.88 -26.50 -10.11
C ASP A 397 -8.62 -25.18 -9.37
N GLU A 398 -8.01 -24.19 -10.05
CA GLU A 398 -7.64 -22.89 -9.50
C GLU A 398 -8.63 -21.77 -9.84
N ARG A 399 -9.71 -22.06 -10.60
CA ARG A 399 -10.75 -21.10 -11.02
C ARG A 399 -12.11 -21.30 -10.35
#